data_AF-A0A4Q4BSG9-F1
#
_entry.id   AF-A0A4Q4BSG9-F1
#
_cell.length_a   1.000
_cell.length_b   1.000
_cell.length_c   1.000
_cell.angle_alpha   90.00
_cell.angle_beta   90.00
_cell.angle_gamma   90.00
#
_symmetry.space_group_name_H-M   'P 1'
#
loop_
_entity.id
_entity.type
_entity.pdbx_description
1 polymer ?
#
loop_
_entity_poly.entity_id
_entity_poly.type
_entity_poly.pdbx_seq_one_letter_code
_entity_poly.pdbx_strand_id
1 'polypeptide(L)' 'MATQSSRLAARLMVAPSVIVLFIWMIIPLAMTLYYSFRLYRLISPDRTGWTGFR' A
#
# COMPACT_ATOMS: atom_id res chain seq x y z
N MET A 1 36.17 -6.71 10.04
CA MET A 1 34.70 -6.68 10.26
C MET A 1 34.23 -5.24 10.12
N ALA A 2 33.36 -4.94 9.15
CA ALA A 2 32.71 -3.63 9.08
C ALA A 2 31.81 -3.48 10.33
N THR A 3 32.03 -2.42 11.10
CA THR A 3 31.35 -2.18 12.39
C THR A 3 29.83 -2.05 12.18
N GLN A 4 29.01 -2.43 13.17
CA GLN A 4 27.54 -2.34 13.08
C GLN A 4 27.05 -0.93 12.65
N SER A 5 27.78 0.11 13.06
CA SER A 5 27.54 1.51 12.68
C SER A 5 27.54 1.71 11.15
N SER A 6 28.48 1.08 10.43
CA SER A 6 28.56 1.16 8.96
C SER A 6 27.33 0.56 8.27
N ARG A 7 26.77 -0.54 8.81
CA ARG A 7 25.56 -1.18 8.29
C ARG A 7 24.30 -0.35 8.53
N LEU A 8 24.19 0.29 9.70
CA LEU A 8 23.08 1.20 10.01
C LEU A 8 23.11 2.43 9.09
N ALA A 9 24.29 3.05 8.92
CA ALA A 9 24.47 4.21 8.04
C ALA A 9 24.07 3.89 6.59
N ALA A 10 24.50 2.74 6.05
CA ALA A 10 24.12 2.30 4.71
C ALA A 10 22.60 2.11 4.54
N ARG A 11 21.90 1.59 5.55
CA ARG A 11 20.43 1.45 5.52
C ARG A 11 19.71 2.79 5.56
N LEU A 12 20.20 3.74 6.35
CA LEU A 12 19.62 5.09 6.43
C LEU A 12 19.74 5.83 5.10
N MET A 13 20.81 5.60 4.33
CA MET A 13 20.98 6.16 2.99
C MET A 13 19.95 5.64 1.97
N VAL A 14 19.53 4.38 2.10
CA VAL A 14 18.58 3.73 1.16
C VAL A 14 17.12 3.86 1.62
N ALA A 15 16.89 4.01 2.93
CA ALA A 15 15.57 4.16 3.54
C ALA A 15 14.65 5.18 2.85
N PRO A 16 15.07 6.42 2.49
CA PRO A 16 14.16 7.39 1.88
C PRO A 16 13.55 6.89 0.57
N SER A 17 14.37 6.31 -0.32
CA SER A 17 13.87 5.77 -1.61
C SER A 17 12.90 4.62 -1.40
N VAL A 18 13.19 3.72 -0.45
CA VAL A 18 12.31 2.59 -0.12
C VAL A 18 10.98 3.08 0.46
N ILE A 19 11.00 4.07 1.34
CA ILE A 19 9.79 4.64 1.93
C ILE A 19 8.89 5.23 0.83
N VAL A 20 9.46 6.00 -0.10
CA VAL A 20 8.68 6.59 -1.20
C VAL A 20 8.07 5.50 -2.08
N LEU A 21 8.86 4.49 -2.48
CA LEU A 21 8.36 3.37 -3.28
C LEU A 21 7.30 2.55 -2.54
N PHE A 22 7.49 2.34 -1.24
CA PHE A 22 6.54 1.61 -0.41
C PHE A 22 5.22 2.36 -0.29
N ILE A 23 5.25 3.67 -0.03
CA ILE A 23 4.04 4.51 0.00
C ILE A 23 3.36 4.51 -1.37
N TRP A 24 4.14 4.61 -2.44
CA TRP A 24 3.61 4.60 -3.80
C TRP A 24 2.86 3.31 -4.14
N MET A 25 3.32 2.17 -3.63
CA MET A 25 2.71 0.86 -3.88
C MET A 25 1.62 0.48 -2.88
N ILE A 26 1.72 0.92 -1.61
CA ILE A 26 0.72 0.57 -0.59
C ILE A 26 -0.64 1.22 -0.88
N ILE A 27 -0.65 2.42 -1.44
CA ILE A 27 -1.88 3.15 -1.80
C ILE A 27 -2.73 2.36 -2.83
N PRO A 28 -2.23 2.02 -4.03
CA PRO A 28 -3.01 1.26 -5.01
C PRO A 28 -3.35 -0.15 -4.54
N LEU A 29 -2.49 -0.78 -3.74
CA LEU A 29 -2.77 -2.09 -3.14
C LEU A 29 -3.95 -2.01 -2.17
N ALA A 30 -3.95 -1.03 -1.27
CA ALA A 30 -5.05 -0.81 -0.33
C ALA A 30 -6.36 -0.49 -1.06
N MET A 31 -6.31 0.32 -2.14
CA MET A 31 -7.48 0.57 -2.99
C MET A 31 -8.01 -0.72 -3.60
N THR A 32 -7.13 -1.59 -4.10
CA THR A 32 -7.52 -2.88 -4.69
C THR A 32 -8.22 -3.77 -3.67
N LEU A 33 -7.64 -3.90 -2.48
CA LEU A 33 -8.25 -4.66 -1.39
C LEU A 33 -9.61 -4.07 -1.01
N TYR A 34 -9.72 -2.76 -0.85
CA TYR A 34 -10.97 -2.09 -0.50
C TYR A 34 -12.07 -2.32 -1.54
N TYR A 35 -11.77 -2.12 -2.83
CA TYR A 35 -12.75 -2.30 -3.90
C TYR A 35 -13.13 -3.77 -4.14
N SER A 36 -12.25 -4.72 -3.83
CA SER A 36 -12.58 -6.15 -3.88
C SER A 36 -13.78 -6.52 -2.99
N PHE A 37 -13.91 -5.85 -1.84
CA PHE A 37 -15.01 -6.08 -0.90
C PHE A 37 -16.24 -5.19 -1.15
N ARG A 38 -16.21 -4.29 -2.15
CA ARG A 38 -17.29 -3.34 -2.43
C ARG A 38 -17.95 -3.61 -3.78
N LEU A 39 -19.26 -3.47 -3.82
CA LEU A 39 -20.01 -3.41 -5.08
C LEU A 39 -19.84 -2.03 -5.71
N TYR A 40 -18.69 -1.79 -6.34
CA TYR A 40 -18.36 -0.52 -6.98
C TYR A 40 -18.69 -0.57 -8.48
N ARG A 41 -19.71 0.19 -8.92
CA ARG A 41 -20.12 0.32 -10.32
C ARG A 41 -20.15 1.79 -10.72
N LEU A 42 -19.39 2.17 -11.74
CA LEU A 42 -19.35 3.56 -12.21
C LEU A 42 -20.66 3.98 -12.91
N ILE A 43 -21.36 3.04 -13.55
CA ILE A 43 -22.57 3.31 -14.36
C ILE A 43 -23.85 3.28 -13.50
N SER A 44 -23.81 2.68 -12.31
CA SER A 44 -24.99 2.52 -11.45
C SER A 44 -24.60 2.79 -9.99
N PRO A 45 -24.29 4.05 -9.65
CA PRO A 45 -23.77 4.44 -8.34
C PRO A 45 -24.80 4.30 -7.22
N ASP A 46 -26.08 4.14 -7.55
CA ASP A 46 -27.18 3.86 -6.62
C ASP A 46 -27.10 2.45 -6.02
N ARG A 47 -26.53 1.49 -6.75
CA ARG A 47 -26.39 0.10 -6.30
C ARG A 47 -25.04 -0.12 -5.62
N THR A 48 -24.95 0.30 -4.36
CA THR A 48 -23.78 0.08 -3.51
C THR A 48 -24.05 -0.97 -2.43
N GLY A 49 -22.98 -1.58 -1.92
CA GLY A 49 -23.06 -2.59 -0.87
C GLY A 49 -21.71 -3.26 -0.64
N TRP A 50 -21.67 -4.12 0.37
CA TRP A 50 -20.50 -4.92 0.71
C TRP A 50 -20.66 -6.34 0.15
N THR A 51 -19.61 -6.87 -0.44
CA THR A 51 -19.58 -8.24 -0.97
C THR A 51 -19.29 -9.21 0.18
N GLY A 52 -20.18 -10.16 0.44
CA GLY A 52 -19.95 -11.25 1.40
C GLY A 52 -20.19 -10.92 2.88
N PHE A 53 -20.40 -9.65 3.22
CA PHE A 53 -20.87 -9.24 4.55
C PHE A 53 -22.40 -9.12 4.48
N ARG A 54 -23.11 -10.08 5.09
CA ARG A 54 -24.57 -10.07 5.28
C ARG A 54 -24.90 -9.64 6.70
#